data_AF-A0A7W7KC98-F1
#
_entry.id   AF-A0A7W7KC98-F1
#
_cell.length_a   1.000
_cell.length_b   1.000
_cell.length_c   1.000
_cell.angle_alpha   90.00
_cell.angle_beta   90.00
_cell.angle_gamma   90.00
#
_symmetry.space_group_name_H-M   'P 1'
#
loop_
_entity.id
_entity.type
_entity.pdbx_description
1 polymer ?
#
loop_
_entity_poly.entity_id
_entity_poly.type
_entity_poly.pdbx_seq_one_letter_code
_entity_poly.pdbx_strand_id
1 'polypeptide(L)'
;MLIPIAALLLTYAVTLALAGLAAFVLRRPLSILLSELCGTEERSSFWTVWSMVMMIALPLLFVSMARIATDPTVLIQGTVAATLAGILMAMAGMGLAVWRRVPQPNIN
;
A
#
# COMPACT_ATOMS: atom_id res chain seq x y z
N MET A 1 -1.83 21.87 23.95
CA MET A 1 -0.83 20.97 23.31
C MET A 1 -1.39 19.62 22.86
N LEU A 2 -2.56 19.16 23.31
CA LEU A 2 -3.14 17.86 22.87
C LEU A 2 -3.71 17.86 21.43
N ILE A 3 -4.20 19.00 20.94
CA ILE A 3 -4.86 19.12 19.63
C ILE A 3 -4.01 18.58 18.46
N PRO A 4 -2.72 18.94 18.30
CA PRO A 4 -1.91 18.40 17.20
C PRO A 4 -1.61 16.90 17.32
N ILE A 5 -1.47 16.38 18.55
CA ILE A 5 -1.21 14.96 18.79
C ILE A 5 -2.46 14.13 18.45
N ALA A 6 -3.63 14.59 18.86
CA ALA A 6 -4.90 13.95 18.52
C ALA A 6 -5.14 13.94 17.00
N ALA A 7 -4.82 15.03 16.30
CA ALA A 7 -4.93 15.11 14.85
C ALA A 7 -3.98 14.13 14.15
N LEU A 8 -2.72 14.03 14.61
CA LEU A 8 -1.75 13.05 14.10
C LEU A 8 -2.23 11.60 14.30
N LEU A 9 -2.69 11.26 15.52
CA LEU A 9 -3.20 9.91 15.81
C LEU A 9 -4.42 9.57 14.93
N LEU A 10 -5.32 10.53 14.70
CA LEU A 10 -6.46 10.36 13.81
C LEU A 10 -5.99 10.10 12.36
N THR A 11 -5.01 10.86 11.86
CA THR A 11 -4.48 10.64 10.50
C THR A 11 -3.87 9.26 10.36
N TYR A 12 -3.06 8.81 11.31
CA TYR A 12 -2.49 7.46 11.29
C TYR A 12 -3.57 6.37 11.39
N ALA A 13 -4.58 6.55 12.22
CA ALA A 13 -5.68 5.60 12.36
C ALA A 13 -6.48 5.47 11.05
N VAL A 14 -6.79 6.59 10.40
CA VAL A 14 -7.50 6.59 9.11
C VAL A 14 -6.65 5.97 8.01
N THR A 15 -5.36 6.30 7.95
CA THR A 15 -4.43 5.71 6.97
C THR A 15 -4.28 4.21 7.16
N LEU A 16 -4.13 3.73 8.40
CA LEU A 16 -4.10 2.29 8.70
C LEU A 16 -5.41 1.59 8.35
N ALA A 17 -6.56 2.22 8.62
CA ALA A 17 -7.86 1.66 8.27
C ALA A 17 -8.01 1.51 6.75
N LEU A 18 -7.68 2.55 5.97
CA LEU A 18 -7.77 2.53 4.52
C LEU A 18 -6.74 1.58 3.88
N ALA A 19 -5.48 1.65 4.32
CA ALA A 19 -4.42 0.78 3.82
C ALA A 19 -4.67 -0.69 4.20
N GLY A 20 -5.15 -0.94 5.42
CA GLY A 20 -5.55 -2.26 5.88
C GLY A 20 -6.73 -2.82 5.09
N LEU A 21 -7.76 -2.01 4.82
CA LEU A 21 -8.89 -2.40 3.98
C LEU A 21 -8.42 -2.75 2.57
N ALA A 22 -7.59 -1.91 1.96
CA ALA A 22 -7.02 -2.17 0.64
C ALA A 22 -6.18 -3.46 0.65
N ALA A 23 -5.28 -3.63 1.60
CA ALA A 23 -4.46 -4.84 1.74
C ALA A 23 -5.32 -6.09 1.94
N PHE A 24 -6.41 -5.99 2.72
CA PHE A 24 -7.32 -7.10 2.95
C PHE A 24 -8.07 -7.50 1.67
N VAL A 25 -8.60 -6.53 0.93
CA VAL A 25 -9.29 -6.77 -0.34
C VAL A 25 -8.32 -7.34 -1.39
N LEU A 26 -7.09 -6.82 -1.47
CA LEU A 26 -6.09 -7.29 -2.42
C LEU A 26 -5.42 -8.60 -2.01
N ARG A 27 -5.54 -9.05 -0.76
CA ARG A 27 -4.87 -10.27 -0.26
C ARG A 27 -5.17 -11.49 -1.12
N ARG A 28 -6.46 -11.72 -1.39
CA ARG A 28 -6.93 -12.86 -2.18
C ARG A 28 -6.39 -12.85 -3.62
N PRO A 29 -6.63 -11.81 -4.43
CA PRO A 29 -6.14 -11.79 -5.81
C PRO A 29 -4.62 -11.86 -5.88
N LEU A 30 -3.89 -11.24 -4.93
CA LEU A 30 -2.43 -11.35 -4.90
C LEU A 30 -1.97 -12.78 -4.65
N SER A 31 -2.57 -13.49 -3.69
CA SER A 31 -2.20 -14.87 -3.38
C SER A 31 -2.45 -15.82 -4.56
N ILE A 32 -3.53 -15.60 -5.31
CA ILE A 32 -3.87 -16.41 -6.49
C ILE A 32 -2.84 -16.16 -7.59
N LEU A 33 -2.62 -14.89 -7.96
CA LEU A 33 -1.62 -14.51 -8.98
C LEU A 33 -0.21 -15.00 -8.64
N LEU A 34 0.21 -14.85 -7.38
CA LEU A 34 1.53 -15.30 -6.93
C LEU A 34 1.66 -16.82 -6.88
N SER A 35 0.58 -17.53 -6.54
CA SER A 35 0.57 -19.00 -6.58
C SER A 35 0.77 -19.52 -8.00
N GLU A 36 0.12 -18.90 -8.99
CA GLU A 36 0.28 -19.29 -10.40
C GLU A 36 1.66 -18.91 -10.95
N LEU A 37 2.19 -17.73 -10.58
CA LEU A 37 3.48 -17.24 -11.09
C LEU A 37 4.70 -17.90 -10.45
N CYS A 38 4.66 -18.21 -9.16
CA CYS A 38 5.84 -18.74 -8.45
C CYS A 38 5.98 -20.26 -8.54
N GLY A 39 4.91 -21.00 -8.88
CA GLY A 39 4.88 -22.46 -9.03
C GLY A 39 5.26 -23.27 -7.77
N THR A 40 5.62 -22.60 -6.67
CA THR A 40 6.10 -23.16 -5.41
C THR A 40 5.47 -22.38 -4.25
N GLU A 41 4.92 -23.11 -3.28
CA GLU A 41 4.12 -22.57 -2.17
C GLU A 41 4.95 -21.66 -1.24
N GLU A 42 6.25 -21.93 -1.12
CA GLU A 42 7.18 -21.17 -0.28
C GLU A 42 7.46 -19.76 -0.83
N ARG A 43 7.62 -19.63 -2.16
CA ARG A 43 7.91 -18.35 -2.81
C ARG A 43 6.67 -17.46 -2.91
N SER A 44 5.49 -18.03 -3.15
CA SER A 44 4.23 -17.26 -3.23
C SER A 44 3.84 -16.64 -1.89
N SER A 45 4.08 -17.37 -0.78
CA SER A 45 3.83 -16.89 0.58
C SER A 45 4.70 -15.66 0.91
N PHE A 46 6.00 -15.73 0.62
CA PHE A 46 6.93 -14.62 0.88
C PHE A 46 6.52 -13.33 0.15
N TRP A 47 6.20 -13.43 -1.14
CA TRP A 47 5.78 -12.27 -1.94
C TRP A 47 4.43 -11.71 -1.51
N THR A 48 3.52 -12.57 -1.04
CA THR A 48 2.22 -12.14 -0.51
C THR A 48 2.43 -11.31 0.75
N VAL A 49 3.24 -11.80 1.70
CA VAL A 49 3.56 -11.08 2.94
C VAL A 49 4.28 -9.76 2.64
N TRP A 50 5.29 -9.77 1.78
CA TRP A 50 6.04 -8.56 1.40
C TRP A 50 5.13 -7.48 0.81
N SER A 51 4.22 -7.87 -0.06
CA SER A 51 3.25 -6.97 -0.70
C SER A 51 2.25 -6.38 0.30
N MET A 52 1.79 -7.18 1.27
CA MET A 52 0.93 -6.69 2.36
C MET A 52 1.67 -5.67 3.23
N VAL A 53 2.94 -5.94 3.56
CA VAL A 53 3.77 -4.99 4.32
C VAL A 53 3.96 -3.70 3.55
N MET A 54 4.27 -3.77 2.25
CA MET A 54 4.46 -2.57 1.42
C MET A 54 3.18 -1.75 1.24
N MET A 55 2.02 -2.41 1.14
CA MET A 55 0.72 -1.73 1.07
C MET A 55 0.38 -0.91 2.32
N ILE A 56 0.98 -1.23 3.46
CA ILE A 56 0.79 -0.50 4.73
C ILE A 56 1.92 0.51 4.94
N ALA A 57 3.17 0.10 4.69
CA ALA A 57 4.35 0.91 4.95
C ALA A 57 4.44 2.15 4.04
N LEU A 58 4.12 2.03 2.75
CA LEU A 58 4.20 3.14 1.79
C LEU A 58 3.22 4.29 2.11
N PRO A 59 1.91 4.04 2.33
CA PRO A 59 1.00 5.12 2.71
C PRO A 59 1.34 5.74 4.07
N LEU A 60 1.83 4.96 5.04
CA LEU A 60 2.32 5.50 6.32
C LEU A 60 3.52 6.43 6.13
N LEU A 61 4.47 6.05 5.28
CA LEU A 61 5.64 6.88 4.97
C LEU A 61 5.21 8.19 4.31
N PHE A 62 4.30 8.12 3.33
CA PHE A 62 3.77 9.31 2.65
C PHE A 62 3.04 10.26 3.60
N VAL A 63 2.21 9.73 4.50
CA VAL A 63 1.52 10.53 5.52
C VAL A 63 2.50 11.14 6.52
N SER A 64 3.57 10.42 6.89
CA SER A 64 4.62 10.96 7.76
C SER A 64 5.44 12.08 7.12
N MET A 65 5.53 12.11 5.79
CA MET A 65 6.16 13.20 5.03
C MET A 65 5.24 14.40 4.82
N ALA A 66 3.92 14.23 4.97
CA ALA A 66 2.97 15.32 4.81
C ALA A 66 3.09 16.31 5.98
N ARG A 67 3.09 17.61 5.69
CA ARG A 67 3.10 18.63 6.75
C ARG A 67 1.77 18.61 7.50
N ILE A 68 1.86 18.67 8.83
CA ILE A 68 0.69 18.82 9.70
C ILE A 68 0.18 20.26 9.53
N ALA A 69 -0.91 20.44 8.80
CA ALA A 69 -1.58 21.72 8.66
C ALA A 69 -2.47 22.00 9.87
N THR A 70 -2.54 23.27 10.29
CA THR A 70 -3.45 23.76 11.34
C THR A 70 -4.90 23.81 10.87
N ASP A 71 -5.14 23.92 9.56
CA ASP A 71 -6.48 23.88 8.98
C ASP A 71 -6.95 22.43 8.79
N PRO A 72 -8.10 22.04 9.39
CA PRO A 72 -8.58 20.66 9.37
C PRO A 72 -8.90 20.17 7.95
N THR A 73 -9.41 21.03 7.07
CA THR A 73 -9.72 20.67 5.67
C THR A 73 -8.45 20.36 4.88
N VAL A 74 -7.40 21.18 5.05
CA VAL A 74 -6.11 21.00 4.38
C VAL A 74 -5.38 19.78 4.92
N LEU A 75 -5.49 19.53 6.24
CA LEU A 75 -4.93 18.36 6.88
C LEU A 75 -5.57 17.06 6.35
N ILE A 76 -6.91 17.01 6.26
CA ILE A 76 -7.61 15.82 5.75
C ILE A 76 -7.29 15.61 4.27
N GLN A 77 -7.38 16.65 3.43
CA GLN A 77 -7.08 16.52 2.00
C GLN A 77 -5.64 16.08 1.76
N GLY A 78 -4.66 16.66 2.48
CA GLY A 78 -3.26 16.27 2.39
C GLY A 78 -3.03 14.81 2.82
N THR A 79 -3.66 14.38 3.91
CA THR A 79 -3.57 13.00 4.41
C THR A 79 -4.16 12.00 3.42
N VAL A 80 -5.34 12.31 2.86
CA VAL A 80 -6.01 11.47 1.86
C VAL A 80 -5.18 11.38 0.59
N ALA A 81 -4.68 12.51 0.08
CA ALA A 81 -3.84 12.55 -1.11
C ALA A 81 -2.54 11.75 -0.91
N ALA A 82 -1.86 11.91 0.23
CA ALA A 82 -0.66 11.17 0.57
C ALA A 82 -0.91 9.67 0.72
N THR A 83 -2.01 9.29 1.37
CA THR A 83 -2.42 7.88 1.53
C THR A 83 -2.70 7.25 0.17
N LEU A 84 -3.47 7.92 -0.70
CA LEU A 84 -3.77 7.45 -2.06
C LEU A 84 -2.50 7.33 -2.91
N ALA A 85 -1.60 8.32 -2.84
CA ALA A 85 -0.32 8.28 -3.54
C ALA A 85 0.53 7.08 -3.11
N GLY A 86 0.62 6.81 -1.80
CA GLY A 86 1.33 5.65 -1.26
C GLY A 86 0.72 4.32 -1.72
N ILE A 87 -0.61 4.21 -1.74
CA ILE A 87 -1.33 3.02 -2.24
C ILE A 87 -1.07 2.81 -3.74
N LEU A 88 -1.21 3.86 -4.56
CA LEU A 88 -0.97 3.77 -6.00
C LEU A 88 0.49 3.42 -6.31
N MET A 89 1.45 3.98 -5.59
CA MET A 89 2.87 3.66 -5.75
C MET A 89 3.17 2.21 -5.36
N ALA A 90 2.56 1.70 -4.28
CA ALA A 90 2.66 0.29 -3.88
C ALA A 90 2.11 -0.63 -4.98
N MET A 91 0.94 -0.30 -5.52
CA MET A 91 0.32 -1.05 -6.62
C MET A 91 1.17 -1.03 -7.89
N ALA A 92 1.71 0.13 -8.27
CA ALA A 92 2.60 0.25 -9.43
C ALA A 92 3.88 -0.59 -9.25
N GLY A 93 4.47 -0.58 -8.04
CA GLY A 93 5.62 -1.41 -7.70
C GLY A 93 5.34 -2.90 -7.84
N MET A 94 4.18 -3.37 -7.34
CA MET A 94 3.75 -4.76 -7.51
C MET A 94 3.52 -5.11 -8.99
N GLY A 95 2.83 -4.25 -9.75
CA GLY A 95 2.57 -4.45 -11.17
C GLY A 95 3.85 -4.56 -12.01
N LEU A 96 4.83 -3.70 -11.75
CA LEU A 96 6.15 -3.76 -12.39
C LEU A 96 6.92 -5.03 -12.01
N ALA A 97 6.86 -5.45 -10.74
CA ALA A 97 7.52 -6.68 -10.29
C ALA A 97 6.92 -7.93 -10.95
N VAL A 98 5.59 -7.97 -11.12
CA VAL A 98 4.90 -9.04 -11.85
C VAL A 98 5.28 -9.01 -13.34
N TRP A 99 5.19 -7.85 -13.99
CA TRP A 99 5.48 -7.71 -15.42
C TRP A 99 6.90 -8.16 -15.79
N ARG A 100 7.89 -7.89 -14.92
CA ARG A 100 9.28 -8.36 -15.12
C ARG A 100 9.46 -9.87 -14.97
N ARG A 101 8.54 -10.57 -14.29
CA ARG A 101 8.64 -12.01 -14.01
C ARG A 101 7.73 -12.87 -14.90
N VAL A 102 6.67 -12.31 -15.47
CA VAL A 102 5.85 -13.00 -16.47
C VAL A 102 6.69 -13.16 -17.73
N PRO A 103 7.01 -14.39 -18.19
CA PRO A 103 7.68 -14.59 -19.45
C PRO A 103 6.75 -14.10 -20.57
N GLN A 104 7.22 -13.16 -21.40
CA GLN A 104 6.49 -12.83 -22.62
C GLN A 104 6.42 -14.10 -23.49
N PRO A 105 5.25 -14.47 -24.03
CA PRO A 105 5.16 -15.57 -24.97
C PRO A 105 6.11 -15.26 -26.11
N ASN A 106 7.13 -16.10 -26.27
CA ASN A 106 8.00 -16.09 -27.43
C ASN A 106 7.13 -16.39 -28.66
N ILE A 107 6.63 -15.34 -29.31
CA ILE A 107 6.03 -15.41 -30.63
C ILE A 107 7.16 -15.56 -31.66
N ASN A 108 7.67 -16.77 -31.79
CA ASN A 108 8.61 -17.16 -32.84
C ASN A 108 8.19 -18.52 -33.41
#